data_AF-A0A1X7SWP1-F1
#
_entry.id   AF-A0A1X7SWP1-F1
#
_cell.length_a   1.000
_cell.length_b   1.000
_cell.length_c   1.000
_cell.angle_alpha   90.00
_cell.angle_beta   90.00
_cell.angle_gamma   90.00
#
_symmetry.space_group_name_H-M   'P 1'
#
loop_
_entity.id
_entity.type
_entity.pdbx_description
1 polymer ?
#
loop_
_entity_poly.entity_id
_entity_poly.type
_entity_poly.pdbx_seq_one_letter_code
_entity_poly.pdbx_strand_id
1 'polypeptide(L)' 'KYIKPGTAIMSDCWKAYSKLEQLCYKHGMVNHSVEFVNSDTVEHTQTIESTWCSVKASLPTYGTRKHLYKSYFAEYLFR' A
#
# COMPACT_ATOMS: atom_id res chain seq x y z
N LYS A 1 3.59 9.47 -17.06
CA LYS A 1 2.32 8.90 -16.52
C LYS A 1 2.60 7.41 -16.25
N TYR A 2 2.67 6.99 -14.98
CA TYR A 2 3.29 5.69 -14.61
C TYR A 2 2.30 4.53 -14.49
N ILE A 3 1.00 4.82 -14.34
CA ILE A 3 -0.06 3.81 -14.19
C ILE A 3 -0.98 3.90 -15.40
N LYS A 4 -1.37 2.75 -15.95
CA LYS A 4 -2.28 2.64 -17.09
C LYS A 4 -3.71 3.04 -16.68
N PRO A 5 -4.42 3.89 -17.43
CA PRO A 5 -5.85 4.15 -17.19
C PRO A 5 -6.67 2.85 -17.20
N GLY A 6 -7.69 2.77 -16.35
CA GLY A 6 -8.52 1.59 -16.15
C GLY A 6 -7.93 0.52 -15.23
N THR A 7 -6.71 0.73 -14.72
CA THR A 7 -6.11 -0.13 -13.68
C THR A 7 -6.94 -0.07 -12.40
N ALA A 8 -7.11 -1.22 -11.76
CA ALA A 8 -7.70 -1.32 -10.43
C ALA A 8 -6.66 -0.93 -9.37
N ILE A 9 -7.00 0.04 -8.53
CA ILE A 9 -6.20 0.50 -7.40
C ILE A 9 -6.99 0.16 -6.14
N MET A 10 -6.35 -0.60 -5.25
CA MET A 10 -6.91 -0.97 -3.95
C MET A 10 -6.28 -0.08 -2.89
N SER A 11 -7.08 0.61 -2.08
CA SER A 11 -6.55 1.41 -0.97
C SER A 11 -7.48 1.41 0.24
N ASP A 12 -6.99 1.99 1.33
CA ASP A 12 -7.85 2.42 2.43
C ASP A 12 -8.76 3.59 2.01
N CYS A 13 -9.72 3.93 2.87
CA CYS A 13 -10.65 5.04 2.68
C CYS A 13 -10.02 6.43 2.94
N TRP A 14 -8.72 6.64 2.69
CA TRP A 14 -8.12 7.95 2.90
C TRP A 14 -8.63 8.99 1.87
N LYS A 15 -9.05 10.17 2.37
CA LYS A 15 -9.72 11.20 1.57
C LYS A 15 -8.93 11.64 0.33
N ALA A 16 -7.59 11.58 0.37
CA ALA A 16 -6.75 11.92 -0.77
C ALA A 16 -6.98 11.00 -2.00
N TYR A 17 -7.40 9.76 -1.78
CA TYR A 17 -7.65 8.78 -2.83
C TYR A 17 -9.03 8.89 -3.49
N SER A 18 -9.95 9.68 -2.93
CA SER A 18 -11.32 9.85 -3.47
C SER A 18 -11.38 10.37 -4.92
N LYS A 19 -10.29 10.93 -5.44
CA LYS A 19 -10.20 11.43 -6.82
C LYS A 19 -9.73 10.38 -7.83
N LEU A 20 -9.40 9.16 -7.41
CA LEU A 20 -8.85 8.13 -8.31
C LEU A 20 -9.84 7.73 -9.42
N GLU A 21 -11.13 7.64 -9.10
CA GLU A 21 -12.18 7.39 -10.10
C GLU A 21 -12.23 8.48 -11.16
N GLN A 22 -12.11 9.75 -10.76
CA GLN A 22 -12.09 10.91 -11.66
C GLN A 22 -10.84 10.93 -12.56
N LEU A 23 -9.77 10.25 -12.14
CA LEU A 23 -8.53 10.11 -12.89
C LEU A 23 -8.52 8.89 -13.83
N CYS A 24 -9.69 8.30 -14.10
CA CYS A 24 -9.88 7.11 -14.94
C CYS A 24 -9.25 5.83 -14.35
N TYR A 25 -9.18 5.70 -13.03
CA TYR A 25 -8.81 4.43 -12.38
C TYR A 25 -10.06 3.75 -11.80
N LYS A 26 -10.03 2.43 -11.71
CA LYS A 26 -11.03 1.70 -10.92
C LYS A 26 -10.54 1.71 -9.48
N HIS A 27 -11.32 2.23 -8.55
CA HIS A 27 -10.88 2.38 -7.17
C HIS A 27 -11.67 1.46 -6.25
N GLY A 28 -10.99 0.47 -5.68
CA GLY A 28 -11.50 -0.34 -4.59
C GLY A 28 -11.08 0.24 -3.25
N MET A 29 -12.02 0.33 -2.31
CA MET A 29 -11.79 0.93 -1.00
C MET A 29 -12.13 -0.06 0.11
N VAL A 30 -11.26 -0.12 1.12
CA VAL A 30 -11.46 -0.93 2.32
C VAL A 30 -11.54 -0.03 3.54
N ASN A 31 -12.66 -0.13 4.26
CA ASN A 31 -12.87 0.58 5.50
C ASN A 31 -12.42 -0.28 6.70
N HIS A 32 -11.17 -0.11 7.11
CA HIS A 32 -10.57 -0.83 8.24
C HIS A 32 -11.26 -0.60 9.60
N SER A 33 -12.14 0.42 9.73
CA SER A 33 -12.96 0.58 10.94
C SER A 33 -14.17 -0.34 10.97
N VAL A 34 -14.52 -0.96 9.84
CA VAL A 34 -15.67 -1.86 9.68
C VAL A 34 -15.20 -3.29 9.40
N GLU A 35 -14.33 -3.47 8.41
CA GLU A 35 -13.90 -4.78 7.93
C GLU A 35 -12.47 -4.75 7.35
N PHE A 36 -11.78 -5.89 7.39
CA PHE A 36 -10.42 -6.07 6.84
C PHE A 36 -10.43 -6.58 5.38
N VAL A 37 -11.57 -7.10 4.93
CA VAL A 37 -11.87 -7.49 3.55
C VAL A 37 -13.27 -6.97 3.30
N ASN A 38 -13.48 -6.27 2.19
CA ASN A 38 -14.81 -5.85 1.80
C ASN A 38 -15.66 -7.09 1.48
N SER A 39 -16.70 -7.33 2.26
CA SER A 39 -17.53 -8.53 2.12
C SER A 39 -18.37 -8.56 0.83
N ASP A 40 -18.71 -7.39 0.28
CA ASP A 40 -19.51 -7.26 -0.94
C ASP A 40 -18.65 -7.33 -2.21
N THR A 41 -17.46 -6.73 -2.19
CA THR A 41 -16.58 -6.61 -3.37
C THR A 41 -15.34 -7.51 -3.33
N VAL A 42 -15.08 -8.18 -2.19
CA VAL A 42 -13.89 -9.03 -1.90
C VAL A 42 -12.57 -8.26 -1.98
N GLU A 43 -12.64 -6.94 -1.83
CA GLU A 43 -11.50 -6.03 -1.92
C GLU A 43 -10.69 -6.03 -0.63
N HIS A 44 -9.35 -6.02 -0.72
CA HIS A 44 -8.48 -6.01 0.46
C HIS A 44 -7.13 -5.31 0.20
N THR A 45 -6.49 -4.81 1.26
CA THR A 45 -5.14 -4.20 1.26
C THR A 45 -4.08 -5.07 1.96
N GLN A 46 -4.44 -6.29 2.36
CA GLN A 46 -3.58 -7.19 3.14
C GLN A 46 -2.21 -7.47 2.51
N THR A 47 -2.12 -7.57 1.17
CA THR A 47 -0.85 -7.84 0.49
C THR A 47 0.17 -6.74 0.76
N ILE A 48 -0.24 -5.46 0.64
CA ILE A 48 0.67 -4.34 0.86
C ILE A 48 0.96 -4.16 2.36
N GLU A 49 0.00 -4.42 3.23
CA GLU A 49 0.20 -4.40 4.69
C GLU A 49 1.19 -5.47 5.16
N SER A 50 1.04 -6.70 4.67
CA SER A 50 1.96 -7.80 4.94
C SER A 50 3.37 -7.49 4.42
N THR A 51 3.47 -6.93 3.22
CA THR A 51 4.74 -6.47 2.65
C THR A 51 5.40 -5.42 3.56
N TRP A 52 4.65 -4.43 4.04
CA TRP A 52 5.17 -3.43 4.98
C TRP A 52 5.58 -4.03 6.33
N CYS A 53 4.86 -5.05 6.80
CA CYS A 53 5.24 -5.79 8.00
C CYS A 53 6.63 -6.43 7.83
N SER A 54 6.83 -7.16 6.74
CA SER A 54 8.12 -7.80 6.41
C SER A 54 9.25 -6.78 6.20
N VAL A 55 8.99 -5.67 5.50
CA VAL A 55 9.96 -4.58 5.35
C VAL A 55 10.37 -4.03 6.71
N LYS A 56 9.42 -3.71 7.58
CA LYS A 56 9.71 -3.19 8.93
C LYS A 56 10.49 -4.20 9.77
N ALA A 57 10.19 -5.49 9.66
CA ALA A 57 10.90 -6.55 10.36
C ALA A 57 12.36 -6.71 9.88
N SER A 58 12.65 -6.34 8.63
CA SER A 58 14.02 -6.35 8.10
C SER A 58 14.88 -5.18 8.56
N LEU A 59 14.28 -4.12 9.11
CA LEU A 59 15.01 -2.93 9.54
C LEU A 59 15.75 -3.16 10.87
N PRO A 60 16.92 -2.53 11.07
CA PRO A 60 17.59 -2.54 12.37
C PRO A 60 16.73 -1.89 13.46
N THR A 61 16.69 -2.52 14.63
CA THR A 61 15.96 -2.04 15.82
C THR A 61 16.43 -0.65 16.29
N TYR A 62 17.72 -0.35 16.12
CA TYR A 62 18.34 0.91 16.54
C TYR A 62 19.22 1.50 15.45
N GLY A 63 19.47 2.81 15.51
CA GLY A 63 20.39 3.50 14.60
C GLY A 63 19.83 3.78 13.20
N THR A 64 18.57 3.46 12.96
CA THR A 64 17.88 3.74 11.70
C THR A 64 17.71 5.26 11.49
N ARG A 65 18.27 5.78 10.39
CA ARG A 65 18.20 7.21 10.01
C ARG A 65 17.56 7.34 8.63
N LYS A 66 16.83 8.44 8.38
CA LYS A 66 16.09 8.67 7.13
C LYS A 66 16.94 8.51 5.85
N HIS A 67 18.20 8.92 5.89
CA HIS A 67 19.09 8.82 4.72
C HIS A 67 19.45 7.37 4.37
N LEU A 68 19.29 6.41 5.30
CA LEU A 68 19.55 4.99 5.10
C LEU A 68 18.34 4.22 4.54
N TYR A 69 17.15 4.84 4.45
CA TYR A 69 15.95 4.13 3.97
C TYR A 69 16.12 3.59 2.55
N LYS A 70 16.81 4.33 1.68
CA LYS A 70 17.07 3.87 0.31
C LYS A 70 17.89 2.58 0.29
N SER A 71 18.94 2.48 1.10
CA SER A 71 19.77 1.26 1.16
C SER A 71 19.01 0.11 1.77
N TYR A 72 18.22 0.33 2.83
CA TYR A 72 17.42 -0.75 3.43
C TYR A 72 16.32 -1.27 2.51
N PHE A 73 15.63 -0.38 1.79
CA PHE A 73 14.66 -0.82 0.79
C PHE A 73 15.31 -1.54 -0.37
N ALA A 74 16.48 -1.09 -0.84
CA ALA A 74 17.22 -1.82 -1.87
C ALA A 74 17.65 -3.21 -1.38
N GLU A 75 18.19 -3.32 -0.17
CA GLU A 75 18.55 -4.59 0.44
C GLU A 75 17.33 -5.52 0.52
N TYR A 76 16.20 -5.05 1.04
CA TYR A 76 14.96 -5.84 1.10
C TYR A 76 14.45 -6.31 -0.27
N LEU A 77 14.59 -5.47 -1.31
CA LEU A 77 14.11 -5.79 -2.66
C LEU A 77 15.01 -6.74 -3.45
N PHE A 78 16.32 -6.76 -3.17
CA PHE A 78 17.31 -7.50 -3.97
C PHE A 78 17.97 -8.67 -3.25
N ARG A 79 17.63 -8.89 -1.97
CA ARG A 79 18.12 -10.01 -1.17
C ARG A 79 17.26 -11.26 -1.38
#